data_AF-A0A971GLD3-F1
#
_entry.id   AF-A0A971GLD3-F1
#
_cell.length_a   1.000
_cell.length_b   1.000
_cell.length_c   1.000
_cell.angle_alpha   90.00
_cell.angle_beta   90.00
_cell.angle_gamma   90.00
#
_symmetry.space_group_name_H-M   'P 1'
#
loop_
_entity.id
_entity.type
_entity.pdbx_description
1 polymer ?
#
loop_
_entity_poly.entity_id
_entity_poly.type
_entity_poly.pdbx_seq_one_letter_code
_entity_poly.pdbx_strand_id
1 'polypeptide(L)' 'MKKFYSILLLMMLAFLPSCSSHNVRIEPGQQGEAAYDFNLPDQYGNMVNLSGLLKGSRGAVIAFYPKDDSKN' A
#
# COMPACT_ATOMS: atom_id res chain seq x y z
N MET A 1 35.32 1.37 -33.56
CA MET A 1 33.85 1.20 -33.60
C MET A 1 33.30 0.31 -32.49
N LYS A 2 33.78 -0.94 -32.29
CA LYS A 2 33.30 -1.84 -31.20
C LYS A 2 33.25 -1.21 -29.80
N LYS A 3 34.27 -0.43 -29.42
CA LYS A 3 34.35 0.27 -28.11
C LYS A 3 33.23 1.31 -27.92
N PHE A 4 32.78 1.94 -29.00
CA PHE A 4 31.72 2.94 -28.98
C PHE A 4 30.35 2.28 -28.73
N TYR A 5 30.11 1.12 -29.35
CA TYR A 5 28.92 0.30 -29.10
C TYR A 5 28.88 -0.23 -27.66
N SER A 6 30.02 -0.60 -27.09
CA SER A 6 30.09 -1.01 -25.68
C SER A 6 29.73 0.12 -24.71
N ILE A 7 30.17 1.34 -24.98
CA ILE A 7 29.84 2.52 -24.15
C ILE A 7 28.35 2.86 -24.26
N LEU A 8 27.79 2.83 -25.48
CA LEU A 8 26.37 3.07 -25.73
C LEU A 8 25.48 2.03 -25.02
N LEU A 9 25.87 0.75 -25.07
CA LEU A 9 25.15 -0.35 -24.41
C LEU A 9 25.14 -0.17 -22.88
N LEU A 10 26.29 0.21 -22.31
CA LEU A 10 26.42 0.46 -20.87
C LEU A 10 25.53 1.62 -20.42
N MET A 11 25.47 2.68 -21.23
CA MET A 11 24.63 3.85 -20.95
C MET A 11 23.14 3.51 -21.00
N MET A 12 22.70 2.67 -21.95
CA MET A 12 21.33 2.16 -22.03
C MET A 12 20.94 1.31 -20.80
N LEU A 13 21.85 0.45 -20.33
CA LEU A 13 21.59 -0.39 -19.15
C LEU A 13 21.38 0.42 -17.86
N ALA A 14 22.03 1.59 -17.75
CA ALA A 14 21.94 2.45 -16.57
C ALA A 14 20.55 3.10 -16.38
N PHE A 15 19.71 3.14 -17.42
CA PHE A 15 18.34 3.67 -17.34
C PHE A 15 17.28 2.61 -17.01
N LEU A 16 17.67 1.33 -16.86
CA LEU A 16 16.75 0.25 -16.53
C LEU A 16 16.29 0.16 -15.05
N PRO A 17 16.93 0.77 -14.03
CA PRO A 17 16.43 0.65 -12.67
C PRO A 17 15.32 1.69 -12.41
N SER A 18 14.12 1.44 -12.92
CA SER A 18 12.93 2.16 -12.46
C SER A 18 11.78 1.18 -12.25
N CYS A 19 11.19 1.25 -11.06
CA CYS A 19 10.13 0.37 -10.51
C CYS A 19 10.56 -1.04 -10.07
N SER A 20 11.50 -1.12 -9.13
CA SER A 20 11.33 -2.13 -8.07
C SER A 20 10.22 -1.63 -7.16
N SER A 21 9.02 -2.21 -7.26
CA SER A 21 7.99 -2.05 -6.22
C SER A 21 8.55 -2.68 -4.96
N HIS A 22 9.16 -1.86 -4.10
CA HIS A 22 9.59 -2.34 -2.81
C HIS A 22 8.32 -2.59 -2.00
N ASN A 23 7.88 -3.85 -1.98
CA ASN A 23 6.82 -4.30 -1.10
C ASN A 23 7.31 -4.03 0.32
N VAL A 24 6.86 -2.90 0.90
CA VAL A 24 7.02 -2.64 2.32
C VAL A 24 6.38 -3.83 3.01
N ARG A 25 7.21 -4.67 3.64
CA ARG A 25 6.75 -5.80 4.41
C ARG A 25 6.09 -5.22 5.65
N ILE A 26 4.79 -4.96 5.56
CA ILE A 26 3.97 -4.62 6.72
C ILE A 26 3.91 -5.89 7.55
N GLU A 27 4.63 -5.90 8.67
CA GLU A 27 4.49 -6.99 9.63
C GLU A 27 3.06 -6.95 10.17
N PRO A 28 2.34 -8.08 10.17
CA PRO A 28 1.03 -8.13 10.79
C PRO A 28 1.18 -7.79 12.27
N GLY A 29 0.31 -6.92 12.77
CA GLY A 29 0.29 -6.58 14.20
C GLY A 29 0.16 -7.83 15.07
N GLN A 30 0.85 -7.85 16.21
CA GLN A 30 0.82 -9.01 17.09
C GLN A 30 -0.47 -9.05 17.90
N GLN A 31 -0.91 -10.26 18.27
CA GLN A 31 -2.08 -10.42 19.12
C GLN A 31 -1.84 -9.75 20.48
N GLY A 32 -2.76 -8.88 20.91
CA GLY A 32 -2.66 -8.13 22.16
C GLY A 32 -2.05 -6.74 22.02
N GLU A 33 -1.52 -6.38 20.85
CA GLU A 33 -1.12 -5.01 20.56
C GLU A 33 -2.34 -4.13 20.26
N ALA A 34 -2.25 -2.86 20.66
CA ALA A 34 -3.21 -1.87 20.23
C ALA A 34 -3.09 -1.66 18.72
N ALA A 35 -4.19 -1.77 17.99
CA ALA A 35 -4.21 -1.47 16.57
C ALA A 35 -3.84 -0.01 16.31
N TYR A 36 -3.08 0.23 15.23
CA TYR A 36 -2.79 1.59 14.78
C TYR A 36 -4.09 2.31 14.40
N ASP A 37 -4.18 3.59 14.74
CA ASP A 37 -5.27 4.42 14.25
C ASP A 37 -5.06 4.71 12.76
N PHE A 38 -6.14 4.66 11.98
CA PHE A 38 -6.13 4.91 10.55
C PHE A 38 -7.37 5.70 10.15
N ASN A 39 -7.29 6.37 9.01
CA ASN A 39 -8.40 7.08 8.41
C ASN A 39 -8.79 6.39 7.10
N LEU A 40 -10.05 5.97 6.98
CA LEU A 40 -10.60 5.43 5.74
C LEU A 40 -11.87 6.19 5.37
N PRO A 41 -12.16 6.39 4.08
CA PRO A 41 -13.47 6.87 3.65
C PRO A 41 -14.53 5.79 3.91
N ASP A 42 -15.70 6.19 4.39
CA ASP A 42 -16.89 5.34 4.43
C ASP A 42 -17.51 5.17 3.02
N GLN A 43 -18.64 4.45 2.97
CA GLN A 43 -19.39 4.21 1.72
C GLN A 43 -19.96 5.48 1.06
N TYR A 44 -19.94 6.62 1.75
CA TYR A 44 -20.39 7.92 1.25
C TYR A 44 -19.20 8.87 1.02
N GLY A 45 -17.96 8.43 1.23
CA GLY A 45 -16.75 9.23 1.08
C GLY A 45 -16.39 10.09 2.30
N ASN A 46 -17.09 9.96 3.42
CA ASN A 46 -16.73 10.67 4.65
C ASN A 46 -15.53 9.99 5.31
N MET A 47 -14.55 10.78 5.74
CA MET A 47 -13.41 10.24 6.47
C MET A 47 -13.81 9.80 7.87
N VAL A 48 -13.55 8.53 8.19
CA VAL A 48 -13.76 7.94 9.52
C VAL A 48 -12.42 7.43 10.08
N ASN A 49 -12.24 7.54 11.40
CA ASN A 49 -11.08 7.01 12.09
C ASN A 49 -11.44 5.87 13.05
N LEU A 50 -10.50 4.93 13.25
CA LEU A 50 -10.72 3.77 14.11
C LEU A 50 -10.96 4.19 15.56
N SER A 51 -10.14 5.12 16.08
CA SER A 51 -10.25 5.59 17.46
C SER A 51 -11.61 6.23 17.78
N GLY A 52 -12.23 6.94 16.81
CA GLY A 52 -13.56 7.51 16.95
C GLY A 52 -14.65 6.44 17.02
N LEU A 53 -14.56 5.39 16.20
CA LEU A 53 -15.50 4.27 16.20
C LEU A 53 -15.45 3.45 17.50
N LEU A 54 -14.28 3.39 18.13
CA LEU A 54 -14.07 2.65 19.38
C LEU A 54 -14.59 3.37 20.63
N LYS A 55 -14.88 4.69 20.57
CA LYS A 55 -15.36 5.47 21.74
C LYS A 55 -16.69 4.98 22.34
N GLY A 56 -17.44 4.13 21.64
CA GLY A 56 -18.69 3.54 22.12
C GLY A 56 -18.82 2.03 21.87
N SER A 57 -17.73 1.35 21.50
CA SER A 57 -17.76 -0.06 21.12
C SER A 57 -16.65 -0.86 21.80
N ARG A 58 -16.83 -2.18 21.90
CA ARG A 58 -15.84 -3.08 22.52
C ARG A 58 -14.72 -3.49 21.56
N GLY A 59 -14.82 -3.12 20.29
CA GLY A 59 -13.89 -3.52 19.24
C GLY A 59 -14.48 -3.29 17.85
N ALA A 60 -13.65 -3.49 16.84
CA ALA A 60 -14.03 -3.41 15.44
C ALA A 60 -13.54 -4.65 14.69
N VAL A 61 -14.30 -5.09 13.69
CA VAL A 61 -13.88 -6.12 12.74
C VAL A 61 -13.57 -5.43 11.42
N ILE A 62 -12.34 -5.58 10.94
CA ILE A 62 -11.90 -5.03 9.65
C ILE A 62 -11.91 -6.17 8.65
N ALA A 63 -12.66 -6.01 7.57
CA ALA A 63 -12.73 -6.96 6.47
C ALA A 63 -12.17 -6.30 5.20
N PHE A 64 -11.24 -6.98 4.55
CA PHE A 64 -10.68 -6.55 3.27
C PHE A 64 -11.36 -7.32 2.14
N TYR A 65 -12.07 -6.61 1.28
CA TYR A 65 -12.67 -7.16 0.07
C TYR A 65 -11.91 -6.65 -1.15
N PRO A 66 -11.78 -7.45 -2.23
CA PRO A 66 -11.39 -6.93 -3.53
C PRO A 66 -12.30 -5.77 -3.91
N LYS A 67 -11.76 -4.77 -4.61
CA LYS A 67 -12.57 -3.69 -5.17
C LYS A 67 -13.65 -4.32 -6.05
N ASP A 68 -14.91 -4.07 -5.72
CA ASP A 68 -16.04 -4.52 -6.54
C ASP A 68 -16.20 -3.56 -7.73
N ASP A 69 -15.64 -3.96 -8.88
CA ASP A 69 -15.74 -3.24 -10.14
C ASP A 69 -16.95 -3.69 -10.99
N SER A 70 -17.90 -4.46 -10.44
CA SER A 70 -19.05 -5.00 -11.18
C SER A 70 -20.07 -3.97 -11.66
N LYS A 71 -19.92 -2.69 -11.26
CA LYS A 71 -20.83 -1.59 -11.60
C LYS A 71 -20.26 -0.57 -12.60
N ASN A 72 -19.22 -0.92 -13.36
CA ASN A 72 -18.70 -0.07 -14.44
C ASN A 72 -19.49 -0.18 -15.75
#